data_AF-A0A1H3KQB3-F1
#
_entry.id   AF-A0A1H3KQB3-F1
#
_cell.length_a   1.000
_cell.length_b   1.000
_cell.length_c   1.000
_cell.angle_alpha   90.00
_cell.angle_beta   90.00
_cell.angle_gamma   90.00
#
_symmetry.space_group_name_H-M   'P 1'
#
loop_
_entity.id
_entity.type
_entity.pdbx_description
1 polymer ?
#
loop_
_entity_poly.entity_id
_entity_poly.type
_entity_poly.pdbx_seq_one_letter_code
_entity_poly.pdbx_strand_id
1 'polypeptide(L)' 'MEGGPSGGNGVLVYFMCADCAVEAARAVVSGGQIVREKMSIGQYGFITLIADTEGNMIGLHSMQ' A
#
# COMPACT_ATOMS: atom_id res chain seq x y z
N MET A 1 -15.94 7.35 -20.21
CA MET A 1 -15.51 8.31 -19.17
C MET A 1 -14.10 8.75 -19.55
N GLU A 2 -13.89 10.03 -19.79
CA GLU A 2 -12.55 10.58 -20.01
C GLU A 2 -11.79 10.48 -18.68
N GLY A 3 -10.67 9.76 -18.67
CA GLY A 3 -9.94 9.39 -17.44
C GLY A 3 -10.67 8.32 -16.60
N GLY A 4 -10.71 7.07 -17.07
CA GLY A 4 -11.35 5.94 -16.36
C GLY A 4 -10.95 5.83 -14.88
N PRO A 5 -11.77 5.15 -14.04
CA PRO A 5 -11.62 5.23 -12.58
C PRO A 5 -10.22 4.79 -12.15
N SER A 6 -9.44 5.72 -11.60
CA SER A 6 -8.27 5.42 -10.78
C SER A 6 -8.77 4.83 -9.47
N GLY A 7 -8.38 3.59 -9.18
CA GLY A 7 -8.80 2.88 -7.96
C GLY A 7 -10.03 1.99 -8.16
N GLY A 8 -9.79 0.73 -8.54
CA GLY A 8 -10.80 -0.33 -8.61
C GLY A 8 -10.43 -1.43 -9.61
N ASN A 9 -10.19 -2.66 -9.12
CA ASN A 9 -9.90 -3.88 -9.91
C ASN A 9 -8.82 -3.73 -11.02
N GLY A 10 -7.78 -2.94 -10.77
CA GLY A 10 -6.63 -2.77 -11.67
C GLY A 10 -5.38 -3.55 -11.22
N VAL A 11 -4.21 -3.11 -11.69
CA VAL A 11 -2.90 -3.65 -11.27
C VAL A 11 -2.53 -3.10 -9.89
N LEU A 12 -2.08 -3.96 -8.99
CA LEU A 12 -1.54 -3.59 -7.68
C LEU A 12 -0.03 -3.78 -7.67
N VAL A 13 0.72 -2.68 -7.55
CA VAL A 13 2.19 -2.70 -7.48
C VAL A 13 2.63 -2.83 -6.03
N TYR A 14 3.63 -3.70 -5.78
CA TYR A 14 4.25 -3.87 -4.48
C TYR A 14 5.66 -3.27 -4.46
N PHE A 15 5.93 -2.40 -3.49
CA PHE A 15 7.27 -1.89 -3.21
C PHE A 15 7.88 -2.62 -2.01
N MET A 16 9.12 -3.09 -2.15
CA MET A 16 9.88 -3.65 -1.04
C MET A 16 10.43 -2.53 -0.15
N CYS A 17 10.34 -2.73 1.16
CA CYS A 17 10.87 -1.83 2.17
C CYS A 17 11.36 -2.62 3.39
N ALA A 18 12.05 -1.93 4.31
CA ALA A 18 12.57 -2.56 5.52
C ALA A 18 11.45 -3.00 6.47
N ASP A 19 10.45 -2.13 6.70
CA ASP A 19 9.24 -2.43 7.48
C ASP A 19 8.05 -1.69 6.86
N CYS A 20 7.08 -2.44 6.34
CA CYS A 20 5.92 -1.87 5.65
C CYS A 20 5.00 -1.06 6.58
N ALA A 21 5.02 -1.28 7.90
CA ALA A 21 4.25 -0.45 8.83
C ALA A 21 4.82 0.98 8.94
N VAL A 22 6.16 1.12 8.90
CA VAL A 22 6.82 2.44 8.98
C VAL A 22 6.51 3.27 7.74
N GLU A 23 6.64 2.67 6.55
CA GLU A 23 6.35 3.37 5.30
C GLU A 23 4.86 3.67 5.14
N ALA A 24 3.97 2.79 5.63
CA ALA A 24 2.54 3.06 5.66
C ALA A 24 2.18 4.23 6.58
N ALA A 25 2.82 4.34 7.75
CA ALA A 25 2.65 5.50 8.63
C ALA A 25 3.11 6.81 7.98
N ARG A 26 4.22 6.77 7.22
CA ARG A 26 4.68 7.92 6.44
C ARG A 26 3.69 8.31 5.34
N ALA A 27 3.08 7.33 4.67
CA ALA A 27 2.06 7.60 3.67
C ALA A 27 0.88 8.40 4.26
N VAL A 28 0.43 8.06 5.48
CA VAL A 28 -0.63 8.81 6.18
C VAL A 28 -0.20 10.25 6.48
N VAL A 29 1.02 10.45 6.97
CA VAL A 29 1.56 11.80 7.24
C VAL A 29 1.61 12.64 5.95
N SER A 30 1.83 12.01 4.81
CA SER A 30 1.85 12.65 3.49
C SER A 30 0.47 12.83 2.84
N GLY A 31 -0.62 12.53 3.56
CA GLY A 31 -2.00 12.70 3.05
C GLY A 31 -2.60 11.47 2.38
N GLY A 32 -1.88 10.34 2.36
CA GLY A 32 -2.42 9.05 1.97
C GLY A 32 -3.24 8.39 3.09
N GLN A 33 -3.66 7.15 2.86
CA GLN A 33 -4.48 6.40 3.80
C GLN A 33 -4.02 4.95 3.90
N ILE A 34 -4.08 4.38 5.11
CA ILE A 34 -3.92 2.93 5.28
C ILE A 34 -5.25 2.27 4.95
N VAL A 35 -5.27 1.48 3.87
CA VAL A 35 -6.43 0.69 3.45
C VAL A 35 -6.46 -0.65 4.18
N ARG A 36 -5.28 -1.23 4.41
CA ARG A 36 -5.12 -2.44 5.21
C ARG A 36 -3.83 -2.35 5.99
N GLU A 37 -3.93 -2.50 7.30
CA GLU A 37 -2.79 -2.54 8.21
C GLU A 37 -1.86 -3.72 7.91
N LYS A 38 -0.64 -3.65 8.45
CA LYS A 38 0.39 -4.68 8.31
C LYS A 38 -0.17 -6.05 8.71
N MET A 39 -0.11 -7.01 7.79
CA MET A 39 -0.49 -8.39 8.02
C MET A 39 0.59 -9.34 7.54
N SER A 40 0.76 -10.46 8.24
CA SER A 40 1.67 -11.53 7.81
C SER A 40 1.10 -12.25 6.58
N ILE A 41 1.99 -12.61 5.66
CA ILE A 41 1.74 -13.52 4.54
C ILE A 41 2.54 -14.83 4.71
N GLY A 42 2.76 -15.23 5.97
CA GLY A 42 3.51 -16.43 6.33
C GLY A 42 5.02 -16.24 6.17
N GLN A 43 5.69 -17.25 5.62
CA GLN A 43 7.15 -17.24 5.43
C GLN A 43 7.66 -16.16 4.47
N TYR A 44 6.75 -15.53 3.72
CA TYR A 44 7.07 -14.50 2.75
C TYR A 44 7.09 -13.09 3.35
N GLY A 45 6.96 -12.96 4.67
CA GLY A 45 7.03 -11.67 5.37
C GLY A 45 5.66 -11.06 5.61
N PHE A 46 5.55 -9.75 5.36
CA PHE A 46 4.41 -8.91 5.69
C PHE A 46 4.04 -8.00 4.53
N ILE A 47 2.76 -7.67 4.44
CA ILE A 47 2.27 -6.64 3.53
C ILE A 47 1.40 -5.63 4.26
N THR A 48 1.38 -4.40 3.74
CA THR A 48 0.42 -3.34 4.08
C THR A 48 -0.16 -2.79 2.78
N LEU A 49 -1.44 -2.41 2.77
CA LEU A 49 -2.05 -1.73 1.62
C LEU A 49 -2.35 -0.28 1.98
N ILE A 50 -1.94 0.63 1.11
CA ILE A 50 -2.19 2.06 1.26
C ILE A 50 -2.89 2.61 0.02
N ALA A 51 -3.53 3.76 0.17
CA ALA A 51 -3.94 4.63 -0.91
C ALA A 51 -3.09 5.91 -0.89
N ASP A 52 -2.59 6.35 -2.04
CA ASP A 52 -1.93 7.65 -2.19
C ASP A 52 -2.95 8.82 -2.24
N THR A 53 -2.45 10.03 -2.46
CA THR A 53 -3.26 11.26 -2.50
C THR A 53 -4.24 11.30 -3.68
N GLU A 54 -3.99 10.52 -4.72
CA GLU A 54 -4.80 10.38 -5.92
C GLU A 54 -5.78 9.20 -5.84
N GLY A 55 -5.74 8.44 -4.74
CA GLY A 55 -6.59 7.28 -4.51
C GLY A 55 -6.07 5.99 -5.16
N ASN A 56 -4.83 5.96 -5.64
CA ASN A 56 -4.24 4.74 -6.19
C ASN A 56 -3.88 3.77 -5.07
N MET A 57 -4.24 2.50 -5.24
CA MET A 57 -3.90 1.45 -4.28
C MET A 57 -2.47 0.95 -4.50
N ILE A 58 -1.67 0.93 -3.44
CA ILE A 58 -0.26 0.51 -3.45
C ILE A 58 -0.05 -0.55 -2.38
N GLY A 59 0.67 -1.61 -2.74
CA GLY A 59 1.17 -2.61 -1.82
C GLY A 59 2.57 -2.25 -1.30
N LEU A 60 2.78 -2.41 0.00
CA LEU A 60 4.11 -2.35 0.61
C LEU A 60 4.43 -3.73 1.15
N HIS A 61 5.63 -4.22 0.87
CA HIS A 61 6.11 -5.52 1.31
C HIS A 61 7.39 -5.36 2.13
N SER A 62 7.49 -6.13 3.21
CA SER A 62 8.70 -6.24 4.02
C SER A 62 8.88 -7.65 4.55
N MET A 63 10.13 -8.04 4.85
CA MET A 63 10.40 -9.29 5.55
C MET A 63 10.28 -9.17 7.08
N GLN A 64 10.31 -7.93 7.59
CA GLN A 64 10.14 -7.59 9.00
C GLN A 64 8.81 -6.90 9.24
#